data_AF-A0A9D1S8Z7-F1
#
_entry.id   AF-A0A9D1S8Z7-F1
#
_cell.length_a   1.000
_cell.length_b   1.000
_cell.length_c   1.000
_cell.angle_alpha   90.00
_cell.angle_beta   90.00
_cell.angle_gamma   90.00
#
_symmetry.space_group_name_H-M   'P 1'
#
loop_
_entity.id
_entity.type
_entity.pdbx_description
1 polymer ?
#
loop_
_entity_poly.entity_id
_entity_poly.type
_entity_poly.pdbx_seq_one_letter_code
_entity_poly.pdbx_strand_id
1 'polypeptide(L)'
;LTLTEMVKRDIIPAVTKYIKSLADTAIAKKQILPNISTTVETELIEKLSFDLEECYNKLMQLEFHIKEVEKHTKDHNEKQIQALSEYVCGNMLTVMRDMRTVCDDMEVNTSAEYWPYPSYGELMTSV
;
A
#
# COMPACT_ATOMS: atom_id res chain seq x y z
N LEU A 1 0.59 14.88 -6.03
CA LEU A 1 1.04 13.58 -5.50
C LEU A 1 0.20 12.51 -6.19
N THR A 2 0.83 11.59 -6.90
CA THR A 2 0.11 10.45 -7.51
C THR A 2 0.02 9.30 -6.52
N LEU A 3 -0.92 8.36 -6.73
CA LEU A 3 -1.08 7.17 -5.88
C LEU A 3 0.24 6.41 -5.69
N THR A 4 1.01 6.29 -6.77
CA THR A 4 2.33 5.65 -6.83
C THR A 4 3.34 6.33 -5.90
N GLU A 5 3.36 7.67 -5.88
CA GLU A 5 4.24 8.45 -5.01
C GLU A 5 3.85 8.32 -3.53
N MET A 6 2.54 8.38 -3.23
CA MET A 6 2.00 8.23 -1.87
C MET A 6 2.41 6.89 -1.27
N VAL A 7 2.22 5.81 -2.02
CA VAL A 7 2.51 4.47 -1.53
C VAL A 7 4.01 4.27 -1.31
N LYS A 8 4.82 4.71 -2.27
CA LYS A 8 6.28 4.51 -2.24
C LYS A 8 6.97 5.33 -1.15
N ARG A 9 6.53 6.57 -0.94
CA ARG A 9 7.20 7.52 -0.04
C ARG A 9 6.64 7.49 1.38
N ASP A 10 5.36 7.20 1.53
CA ASP A 10 4.68 7.36 2.81
C ASP A 10 4.24 6.00 3.37
N ILE A 11 3.42 5.24 2.63
CA ILE A 11 2.80 4.00 3.13
C ILE A 11 3.82 2.90 3.38
N ILE A 12 4.65 2.55 2.37
CA ILE A 12 5.64 1.46 2.50
C ILE A 12 6.60 1.72 3.66
N PRO A 13 7.22 2.91 3.79
CA PRO A 13 8.09 3.21 4.93
C PRO A 13 7.37 3.20 6.29
N ALA A 14 6.13 3.66 6.35
CA ALA A 14 5.32 3.64 7.57
C ALA A 14 5.07 2.22 8.07
N VAL A 15 4.57 1.34 7.20
CA VAL A 15 4.29 -0.07 7.53
C VAL A 15 5.58 -0.79 7.90
N THR A 16 6.68 -0.54 7.19
CA THR A 16 8.00 -1.13 7.51
C THR A 16 8.49 -0.73 8.90
N LYS A 17 8.29 0.54 9.32
CA LYS A 17 8.64 1.01 10.67
C LYS A 17 7.79 0.33 11.74
N TYR A 18 6.51 0.11 11.46
CA TYR A 18 5.62 -0.58 12.39
C TYR A 18 6.00 -2.05 12.56
N ILE A 19 6.28 -2.76 11.46
CA ILE A 19 6.81 -4.14 11.49
C ILE A 19 8.08 -4.23 12.35
N LYS A 20 9.01 -3.28 12.18
CA LYS A 20 10.22 -3.22 13.02
C LYS A 20 9.87 -3.08 14.51
N SER A 21 8.96 -2.18 14.85
CA SER A 21 8.52 -1.98 16.25
C SER A 21 7.89 -3.23 16.85
N LEU A 22 7.07 -3.95 16.08
CA LEU A 22 6.49 -5.24 16.49
C LEU A 22 7.57 -6.30 16.73
N ALA A 23 8.56 -6.37 15.84
CA ALA A 23 9.68 -7.32 15.98
C ALA A 23 10.54 -7.02 17.22
N ASP A 24 10.88 -5.74 17.44
CA ASP A 24 11.63 -5.30 18.62
C ASP A 24 10.86 -5.62 19.92
N THR A 25 9.53 -5.44 19.91
CA THR A 25 8.65 -5.79 21.04
C THR A 25 8.64 -7.31 21.30
N ALA A 26 8.54 -8.14 20.25
CA ALA A 26 8.56 -9.59 20.37
C ALA A 26 9.90 -10.10 20.94
N ILE A 27 11.02 -9.50 20.51
CA ILE A 27 12.36 -9.81 21.03
C ILE A 27 12.46 -9.43 22.51
N ALA A 28 12.05 -8.20 22.87
CA ALA A 28 12.09 -7.72 24.25
C ALA A 28 11.24 -8.61 25.19
N LYS A 29 10.07 -9.05 24.75
CA LYS A 29 9.22 -9.99 25.52
C LYS A 29 9.95 -11.31 25.80
N LYS A 30 10.57 -11.90 24.77
CA LYS A 30 11.32 -13.17 24.91
C LYS A 30 12.56 -13.04 25.81
N GLN A 31 13.20 -11.87 25.84
CA GLN A 31 14.36 -11.63 26.71
C GLN A 31 14.00 -11.65 28.20
N ILE A 32 12.82 -11.15 28.56
CA ILE A 32 12.35 -11.12 29.96
C ILE A 32 11.77 -12.48 30.35
N LEU A 33 10.97 -13.09 29.47
CA LEU A 33 10.29 -14.35 29.71
C LEU A 33 10.47 -15.27 28.50
N PRO A 34 11.38 -16.27 28.55
CA PRO A 34 11.69 -17.14 27.42
C PRO A 34 10.48 -17.93 26.88
N ASN A 35 9.50 -18.19 27.75
CA ASN A 35 8.30 -18.98 27.43
C ASN A 35 7.05 -18.11 27.17
N ILE A 36 7.19 -16.79 27.03
CA ILE A 36 6.05 -15.93 26.72
C ILE A 36 5.57 -16.18 25.28
N SER A 37 4.26 -16.23 25.10
CA SER A 37 3.68 -16.32 23.76
C SER A 37 3.92 -15.01 22.99
N THR A 38 4.53 -15.11 21.81
CA THR A 38 4.70 -13.99 20.85
C THR A 38 3.90 -14.23 19.57
N THR A 39 2.85 -15.06 19.64
CA THR A 39 2.06 -15.46 18.48
C THR A 39 1.43 -14.26 17.79
N VAL A 40 0.88 -13.31 18.56
CA VAL A 40 0.19 -12.12 18.02
C VAL A 40 1.14 -11.25 17.20
N GLU A 41 2.33 -10.95 17.71
CA GLU A 41 3.31 -10.15 16.98
C GLU A 41 3.78 -10.85 15.72
N THR A 42 3.96 -12.16 15.78
CA THR A 42 4.47 -12.96 14.65
C THR A 42 3.41 -13.01 13.54
N GLU A 43 2.15 -13.28 13.87
CA GLU A 43 1.04 -13.28 12.90
C GLU A 43 0.82 -11.90 12.27
N LEU A 44 0.91 -10.82 13.05
CA LEU A 44 0.80 -9.45 12.51
C LEU A 44 1.96 -9.11 11.58
N ILE A 45 3.19 -9.50 11.93
CA ILE A 45 4.37 -9.30 11.08
C ILE A 45 4.22 -10.08 9.77
N GLU A 46 3.79 -11.33 9.83
CA GLU A 46 3.57 -12.16 8.65
C GLU A 46 2.51 -11.55 7.72
N LYS A 47 1.36 -11.15 8.27
CA LYS A 47 0.28 -10.51 7.51
C LYS A 47 0.73 -9.21 6.86
N LEU A 48 1.31 -8.29 7.65
CA LEU A 48 1.78 -7.00 7.12
C LEU A 48 2.91 -7.15 6.10
N SER A 49 3.78 -8.16 6.25
CA SER A 49 4.84 -8.42 5.28
C SER A 49 4.28 -8.93 3.95
N PHE A 50 3.26 -9.80 4.01
CA PHE A 50 2.54 -10.26 2.83
C PHE A 50 1.84 -9.09 2.11
N ASP A 51 1.09 -8.27 2.84
CA ASP A 51 0.39 -7.11 2.29
C ASP A 51 1.38 -6.10 1.68
N LEU A 52 2.55 -5.90 2.30
CA LEU A 52 3.60 -5.02 1.79
C LEU A 52 4.18 -5.53 0.46
N GLU A 53 4.40 -6.84 0.33
CA GLU A 53 4.87 -7.46 -0.91
C GLU A 53 3.83 -7.33 -2.01
N GLU A 54 2.55 -7.61 -1.72
CA GLU A 54 1.47 -7.43 -2.69
C GLU A 54 1.35 -5.97 -3.14
N CYS A 55 1.41 -5.02 -2.19
CA CYS A 55 1.37 -3.60 -2.48
C CYS A 55 2.52 -3.17 -3.39
N TYR A 56 3.73 -3.65 -3.14
CA TYR A 56 4.90 -3.38 -3.99
C TYR A 56 4.74 -3.97 -5.39
N ASN A 57 4.20 -5.18 -5.52
CA ASN A 57 3.95 -5.80 -6.81
C ASN A 57 2.90 -5.01 -7.63
N LYS A 58 1.82 -4.55 -6.99
CA LYS A 58 0.79 -3.70 -7.63
C LYS A 58 1.34 -2.33 -8.00
N LEU A 59 2.22 -1.75 -7.18
CA LEU A 59 2.93 -0.50 -7.47
C LEU A 59 3.73 -0.63 -8.78
N MET A 60 4.50 -1.71 -8.93
CA MET A 60 5.30 -1.97 -10.12
C MET A 60 4.42 -2.17 -11.37
N GLN A 61 3.29 -2.88 -11.24
CA GLN A 61 2.31 -3.04 -12.33
C GLN A 61 1.71 -1.69 -12.74
N LEU A 62 1.35 -0.84 -11.78
CA LEU A 62 0.81 0.48 -12.07
C LEU A 62 1.85 1.39 -12.74
N GLU A 63 3.10 1.39 -12.27
CA GLU A 63 4.22 2.10 -12.91
C GLU A 63 4.43 1.64 -14.35
N PHE A 64 4.29 0.34 -14.63
CA PHE A 64 4.35 -0.20 -15.99
C PHE A 64 3.21 0.34 -16.87
N HIS A 65 1.96 0.25 -16.40
CA HIS A 65 0.81 0.76 -17.15
C HIS A 65 0.90 2.27 -17.43
N ILE A 66 1.37 3.07 -16.46
CA ILE A 66 1.58 4.51 -16.66
C ILE A 66 2.57 4.75 -17.82
N LYS A 67 3.69 4.02 -17.86
CA LYS A 67 4.68 4.15 -18.94
C LYS A 67 4.12 3.73 -20.30
N GLU A 68 3.27 2.69 -20.35
CA GLU A 68 2.62 2.28 -21.59
C GLU A 68 1.66 3.37 -22.09
N VAL A 69 0.86 3.96 -21.21
CA VAL A 69 -0.02 5.09 -21.54
C VAL A 69 0.80 6.28 -22.09
N GLU A 70 1.91 6.65 -21.43
CA GLU A 70 2.78 7.75 -21.86
C GLU A 70 3.43 7.56 -23.24
N LYS A 71 3.62 6.30 -23.69
CA LYS A 71 4.11 6.02 -25.03
C LYS A 71 3.07 6.31 -26.11
N HIS A 72 1.78 6.10 -25.79
CA HIS A 72 0.68 6.19 -26.73
C HIS A 72 0.01 7.57 -26.77
N THR A 73 0.33 8.48 -25.84
CA THR A 73 -0.25 9.83 -25.77
C THR A 73 0.29 10.84 -26.79
N LYS A 74 1.33 10.50 -27.57
CA LYS A 74 1.92 11.41 -28.57
C LYS A 74 1.09 11.52 -29.86
N ASP A 75 0.36 10.46 -30.21
CA ASP A 75 -0.46 10.43 -31.41
C ASP A 75 -1.92 10.74 -31.06
N HIS A 76 -2.46 11.81 -31.65
CA HIS A 76 -3.79 12.36 -31.33
C HIS A 76 -4.89 11.84 -32.26
N ASN A 77 -4.77 10.60 -32.74
CA ASN A 77 -5.80 10.00 -33.58
C ASN A 77 -7.00 9.56 -32.74
N GLU A 78 -8.22 9.86 -33.18
CA GLU A 78 -9.47 9.57 -32.47
C GLU A 78 -9.61 8.10 -32.08
N LYS A 79 -9.19 7.17 -32.97
CA LYS A 79 -9.17 5.72 -32.67
C LYS A 79 -8.18 5.33 -31.57
N GLN A 80 -7.05 6.01 -31.47
CA GLN A 80 -6.05 5.75 -30.42
C GLN A 80 -6.50 6.32 -29.08
N ILE A 81 -7.17 7.48 -29.08
CA ILE A 81 -7.77 8.06 -27.87
C ILE A 81 -8.82 7.13 -27.28
N GLN A 82 -9.69 6.55 -28.12
CA GLN A 82 -10.68 5.57 -27.66
C GLN A 82 -10.02 4.32 -27.07
N ALA A 83 -9.06 3.72 -27.78
CA ALA A 83 -8.34 2.54 -27.28
C ALA A 83 -7.58 2.81 -25.97
N LEU A 84 -6.99 4.01 -25.83
CA LEU A 84 -6.32 4.44 -24.61
C LEU A 84 -7.32 4.59 -23.45
N SER A 85 -8.50 5.17 -23.70
CA SER A 85 -9.55 5.30 -22.71
C SER A 85 -10.04 3.93 -22.23
N GLU A 86 -10.25 2.98 -23.14
CA GLU A 86 -10.66 1.62 -22.80
C GLU A 86 -9.58 0.90 -21.97
N TYR A 87 -8.31 1.09 -22.32
CA TYR A 87 -7.17 0.52 -21.57
C TYR A 87 -7.05 1.08 -20.16
N VAL A 88 -7.13 2.41 -20.00
CA VAL A 88 -7.05 3.06 -18.68
C VAL A 88 -8.23 2.63 -17.81
N CYS A 89 -9.45 2.66 -18.36
CA CYS A 89 -10.66 2.28 -17.62
C CYS A 89 -10.72 0.79 -17.29
N GLY A 90 -10.25 -0.08 -18.19
CA GLY A 90 -10.30 -1.53 -18.01
C GLY A 90 -9.17 -2.07 -17.12
N ASN A 91 -7.93 -1.63 -17.38
CA ASN A 91 -6.75 -2.23 -16.76
C ASN A 91 -6.20 -1.35 -15.63
N MET A 92 -5.90 -0.09 -15.92
CA MET A 92 -5.23 0.79 -14.95
C MET A 92 -6.11 1.09 -13.73
N LEU A 93 -7.40 1.41 -13.92
CA LEU A 93 -8.33 1.62 -12.81
C LEU A 93 -8.52 0.37 -11.95
N THR A 94 -8.48 -0.82 -12.55
CA THR A 94 -8.58 -2.08 -11.82
C THR A 94 -7.35 -2.27 -10.92
N VAL A 95 -6.14 -2.07 -11.46
CA VAL A 95 -4.90 -2.13 -10.65
C VAL A 95 -4.90 -1.08 -9.54
N MET A 96 -5.39 0.13 -9.80
CA MET A 96 -5.50 1.18 -8.78
C MET A 96 -6.50 0.82 -7.67
N ARG A 97 -7.61 0.15 -8.01
CA ARG A 97 -8.58 -0.32 -7.01
C ARG A 97 -8.00 -1.45 -6.16
N ASP A 98 -7.37 -2.44 -6.79
CA ASP A 98 -6.70 -3.53 -6.06
C ASP A 98 -5.65 -2.98 -5.11
N MET A 99 -4.81 -2.06 -5.59
CA MET A 99 -3.79 -1.41 -4.79
C MET A 99 -4.39 -0.65 -3.59
N ARG A 100 -5.56 -0.03 -3.78
CA ARG A 100 -6.28 0.65 -2.70
C ARG A 100 -6.78 -0.35 -1.65
N THR A 101 -7.36 -1.48 -2.07
CA THR A 101 -7.80 -2.53 -1.13
C THR A 101 -6.65 -3.00 -0.24
N VAL A 102 -5.49 -3.28 -0.84
CA VAL A 102 -4.30 -3.69 -0.06
C VAL A 102 -3.84 -2.57 0.90
N CYS A 103 -3.93 -1.30 0.49
CA CYS A 103 -3.62 -0.19 1.38
C CYS A 103 -4.62 -0.05 2.53
N ASP A 104 -5.91 -0.25 2.27
CA ASP A 104 -6.96 -0.21 3.29
C ASP A 104 -6.78 -1.35 4.31
N ASP A 105 -6.37 -2.55 3.85
CA ASP A 105 -6.05 -3.68 4.73
C ASP A 105 -4.82 -3.38 5.60
N MET A 106 -3.80 -2.73 5.05
CA MET A 106 -2.63 -2.27 5.82
C MET A 106 -2.99 -1.17 6.82
N GLU A 107 -3.91 -0.25 6.49
CA GLU A 107 -4.41 0.80 7.40
C GLU A 107 -5.04 0.18 8.65
N VAL A 108 -5.88 -0.83 8.48
CA VAL A 108 -6.57 -1.51 9.60
C VAL A 108 -5.59 -2.23 10.54
N ASN A 109 -4.51 -2.80 9.99
CA ASN A 109 -3.54 -3.58 10.76
C ASN A 109 -2.37 -2.75 11.30
N THR A 110 -2.20 -1.51 10.84
CA THR A 110 -1.12 -0.61 11.29
C THR A 110 -1.63 0.30 12.41
N SER A 111 -0.81 0.55 13.42
CA SER A 111 -1.16 1.53 14.45
C SER A 111 -1.32 2.93 13.85
N ALA A 112 -2.35 3.66 14.28
CA ALA A 112 -2.63 5.03 13.83
C ALA A 112 -1.46 6.00 14.07
N GLU A 113 -0.59 5.74 15.04
CA GLU A 113 0.63 6.55 15.28
C GLU A 113 1.64 6.45 14.12
N TYR A 114 1.70 5.30 13.45
CA TYR A 114 2.62 5.04 12.35
C TYR A 114 2.00 5.35 11.00
N TRP A 115 0.67 5.29 10.89
CA TRP A 115 -0.03 5.52 9.63
C TRP A 115 0.03 7.03 9.25
N PRO A 116 0.51 7.38 8.04
CA PRO A 116 0.81 8.77 7.70
C PRO A 116 -0.42 9.60 7.30
N TYR A 117 -1.58 8.96 7.14
CA TYR A 117 -2.80 9.62 6.68
C TYR A 117 -3.86 9.57 7.78
N PRO A 118 -4.66 10.63 7.95
CA PRO A 118 -5.77 10.61 8.89
C PRO A 118 -6.79 9.56 8.46
N SER A 119 -7.39 8.89 9.43
CA SER A 119 -8.50 7.98 9.21
C SER A 119 -9.69 8.73 8.63
N TYR A 120 -10.60 8.02 7.96
CA TYR A 120 -11.81 8.62 7.40
C TYR A 120 -12.67 9.35 8.45
N GLY A 121 -12.68 8.86 9.70
CA GLY A 121 -13.38 9.49 10.82
C GLY A 121 -12.76 10.83 11.25
N GLU A 122 -11.43 10.93 11.24
CA GLU A 122 -10.71 12.18 11.48
C GLU A 122 -10.94 13.18 10.35
N LEU A 123 -10.98 12.74 9.09
CA LEU A 123 -11.32 13.59 7.95
C LEU A 123 -12.73 14.17 8.03
N MET A 124 -13.69 13.40 8.55
CA MET A 124 -15.08 13.84 8.74
C MET A 124 -15.28 14.80 9.91
N THR A 125 -14.41 14.74 10.92
CA THR A 125 -14.54 15.52 12.16
C THR A 125 -13.54 16.66 12.28
N SER A 126 -12.63 16.81 11.32
CA SER A 126 -11.63 17.89 11.24
C SER A 126 -12.23 19.18 10.67
N VAL A 127 -13.31 19.65 11.30
CA VAL A 127 -13.90 20.98 11.14
C VAL A 127 -13.56 21.84 12.35
#